data_AF-A0A662X6Z5-F1
#
_entry.id   AF-A0A662X6Z5-F1
#
_cell.length_a   1.000
_cell.length_b   1.000
_cell.length_c   1.000
_cell.angle_alpha   90.00
_cell.angle_beta   90.00
_cell.angle_gamma   90.00
#
_symmetry.space_group_name_H-M   'P 1'
#
loop_
_entity.id
_entity.type
_entity.pdbx_description
1 polymer ?
#
loop_
_entity_poly.entity_id
_entity_poly.type
_entity_poly.pdbx_seq_one_letter_code
_entity_poly.pdbx_strand_id
1 'polypeptide(L)'
;MEGTNKQRRVPTDAELNVTEGAPRPRVARAGARGGASGGGSWFGAPMVYAAIAFFSLMILVHVWQFSSSQTHPVLTSPFYNRTMVQFTTKFGTFTLDLYPEHAPKTVEAFKELVRSEFYLKDAGFYYNEPKFVLQGGGFLFDKPSPVGNLPVEYSAPSTERMVVIARGHKSDSGSTEFAIMLHDNSERNQPSEDGPGYTTFARVVEGWHTVEFISKKMSSGFIAKEDRERQIGFEKVEFVERPTNDNYEAKKRLEELTYVLETPHSVVIVSEKDCPEKKELQKMLHKFRTTVRTKEIGFANHVPYELEAVEALTGRTSLPLVFIKNKYIGGLREVQKLQQTGKLRTMLEKSGTLAEDIVWSAINQNPLVLFSKSYCPYCKKTKETLAALGAKPVVFELDLREDGAAIQAFLFRVTHQSTVPNLFIKAKSVGGNDDVQALHRSGELVERLKKARAID
;
A
#
# COMPACT_ATOMS: atom_id res chain seq x y z
N MET A 1 -9.78 -68.59 -11.55
CA MET A 1 -8.47 -68.00 -11.87
C MET A 1 -8.17 -66.98 -10.77
N GLU A 2 -7.92 -67.40 -9.52
CA GLU A 2 -6.83 -68.31 -9.09
C GLU A 2 -5.50 -67.59 -9.39
N GLY A 3 -4.94 -66.89 -8.41
CA GLY A 3 -3.97 -67.46 -7.46
C GLY A 3 -2.61 -66.85 -7.80
N THR A 4 -1.62 -66.64 -6.93
CA THR A 4 -1.35 -67.11 -5.57
C THR A 4 -0.05 -66.35 -5.19
N ASN A 5 0.00 -65.69 -4.02
CA ASN A 5 0.51 -66.24 -2.76
C ASN A 5 2.05 -66.37 -2.71
N LYS A 6 2.67 -65.70 -1.73
CA LYS A 6 3.38 -66.42 -0.64
C LYS A 6 3.70 -65.52 0.55
N GLN A 7 2.88 -65.69 1.59
CA GLN A 7 3.27 -65.57 3.00
C GLN A 7 4.31 -66.63 3.39
N ARG A 8 5.11 -66.34 4.44
CA ARG A 8 5.30 -67.15 5.68
C ARG A 8 6.27 -66.38 6.60
N ARG A 9 5.91 -65.97 7.83
CA ARG A 9 5.56 -66.68 9.08
C ARG A 9 6.79 -67.24 9.84
N VAL A 10 7.23 -66.57 10.94
CA VAL A 10 7.11 -66.88 12.43
C VAL A 10 8.02 -68.06 12.89
N PRO A 11 8.17 -68.46 14.18
CA PRO A 11 8.22 -67.84 15.53
C PRO A 11 9.46 -68.27 16.38
N THR A 12 9.61 -67.81 17.64
CA THR A 12 9.29 -68.59 18.88
C THR A 12 9.65 -67.88 20.19
N ASP A 13 8.73 -68.05 21.14
CA ASP A 13 8.72 -67.62 22.54
C ASP A 13 9.62 -68.50 23.45
N ALA A 14 9.94 -67.98 24.65
CA ALA A 14 10.10 -68.74 25.89
C ALA A 14 10.02 -67.74 27.08
N GLU A 15 8.96 -67.78 27.89
CA GLU A 15 8.93 -68.39 29.26
C GLU A 15 9.42 -67.41 30.36
N LEU A 16 8.86 -67.27 31.56
CA LEU A 16 8.05 -68.15 32.43
C LEU A 16 7.39 -67.32 33.55
N ASN A 17 6.13 -67.67 33.88
CA ASN A 17 5.38 -67.72 35.17
C ASN A 17 5.92 -66.97 36.42
N VAL A 18 5.08 -66.45 37.35
CA VAL A 18 4.18 -67.15 38.30
C VAL A 18 3.40 -66.02 39.04
N THR A 19 2.09 -65.83 38.80
CA THR A 19 0.89 -66.21 39.64
C THR A 19 0.91 -65.68 41.08
N GLU A 20 -0.16 -65.32 41.78
CA GLU A 20 -1.63 -65.19 41.64
C GLU A 20 -2.06 -64.58 43.00
N GLY A 21 -3.12 -63.78 43.14
CA GLY A 21 -4.48 -64.30 43.25
C GLY A 21 -5.31 -63.41 44.19
N ALA A 22 -6.58 -63.26 43.83
CA ALA A 22 -7.61 -62.36 44.37
C ALA A 22 -8.24 -62.86 45.71
N PRO A 23 -9.45 -62.44 46.17
CA PRO A 23 -10.33 -61.30 45.85
C PRO A 23 -10.97 -60.56 47.09
N ARG A 24 -11.73 -59.49 46.76
CA ARG A 24 -12.82 -58.72 47.44
C ARG A 24 -13.67 -59.48 48.49
N PRO A 25 -14.48 -58.86 49.42
CA PRO A 25 -15.35 -57.68 49.17
C PRO A 25 -15.76 -56.71 50.34
N ARG A 26 -16.07 -55.46 49.94
CA ARG A 26 -17.25 -54.58 50.23
C ARG A 26 -17.88 -54.40 51.65
N VAL A 27 -18.11 -53.10 51.95
CA VAL A 27 -19.19 -52.42 52.72
C VAL A 27 -18.96 -52.09 54.21
N ALA A 28 -18.97 -50.78 54.59
CA ALA A 28 -19.94 -50.16 55.52
C ALA A 28 -19.64 -48.68 55.85
N ARG A 29 -20.71 -47.91 56.05
CA ARG A 29 -20.82 -46.51 56.52
C ARG A 29 -20.43 -46.38 58.00
N ALA A 30 -19.99 -45.19 58.42
CA ALA A 30 -20.58 -44.39 59.53
C ALA A 30 -19.72 -43.15 59.80
N GLY A 31 -20.37 -42.07 60.25
CA GLY A 31 -19.72 -40.80 60.60
C GLY A 31 -19.43 -40.61 62.09
N ALA A 32 -19.28 -39.33 62.43
CA ALA A 32 -19.30 -38.69 63.75
C ALA A 32 -17.95 -38.46 64.47
N ARG A 33 -17.62 -37.16 64.51
CA ARG A 33 -17.20 -36.33 65.66
C ARG A 33 -16.21 -36.90 66.70
N GLY A 34 -15.17 -36.09 66.92
CA GLY A 34 -14.77 -35.64 68.26
C GLY A 34 -13.59 -36.39 68.85
N GLY A 35 -12.48 -35.67 69.07
CA GLY A 35 -11.34 -36.18 69.81
C GLY A 35 -10.22 -35.16 69.81
N ALA A 36 -9.83 -34.73 71.00
CA ALA A 36 -9.05 -33.54 71.27
C ALA A 36 -7.53 -33.73 71.06
N SER A 37 -6.87 -32.58 70.85
CA SER A 37 -5.57 -32.16 71.39
C SER A 37 -4.40 -33.16 71.45
N GLY A 38 -3.30 -32.74 70.80
CA GLY A 38 -1.96 -32.82 71.39
C GLY A 38 -1.01 -33.78 70.68
N GLY A 39 -0.04 -33.23 69.96
CA GLY A 39 1.11 -33.98 69.46
C GLY A 39 1.74 -33.27 68.27
N GLY A 40 2.87 -32.60 68.52
CA GLY A 40 3.56 -31.82 67.51
C GLY A 40 4.05 -32.63 66.32
N SER A 41 4.16 -31.95 65.17
CA SER A 41 5.22 -32.22 64.21
C SER A 41 5.83 -30.89 63.81
N TRP A 42 6.89 -30.54 64.54
CA TRP A 42 7.84 -29.49 64.16
C TRP A 42 8.85 -30.03 63.12
N PHE A 43 8.45 -31.03 62.33
CA PHE A 43 9.27 -31.63 61.26
C PHE A 43 8.84 -31.20 59.85
N GLY A 44 7.77 -30.40 59.73
CA GLY A 44 7.33 -29.85 58.43
C GLY A 44 7.85 -28.44 58.13
N ALA A 45 8.17 -27.65 59.15
CA ALA A 45 8.47 -26.23 58.98
C ALA A 45 9.68 -25.95 58.05
N PRO A 46 10.82 -26.67 58.14
CA PRO A 46 11.94 -26.42 57.24
C PRO A 46 11.61 -26.72 55.78
N MET A 47 10.83 -27.77 55.51
CA MET A 47 10.37 -28.10 54.16
C MET A 47 9.35 -27.09 53.63
N VAL A 48 8.45 -26.59 54.49
CA VAL A 48 7.47 -25.56 54.11
C VAL A 48 8.18 -24.24 53.79
N TYR A 49 9.16 -23.84 54.61
CA TYR A 49 9.96 -22.64 54.31
C TYR A 49 10.86 -22.84 53.08
N ALA A 50 11.41 -24.03 52.86
CA ALA A 50 12.18 -24.34 51.65
C ALA A 50 11.29 -24.32 50.39
N ALA A 51 10.06 -24.85 50.47
CA ALA A 51 9.10 -24.80 49.38
C ALA A 51 8.64 -23.37 49.10
N ILE A 52 8.32 -22.58 50.13
CA ILE A 52 7.95 -21.17 49.97
C ILE A 52 9.12 -20.37 49.38
N ALA A 53 10.35 -20.60 49.83
CA ALA A 53 11.53 -19.94 49.28
C ALA A 53 11.77 -20.36 47.81
N PHE A 54 11.61 -21.65 47.49
CA PHE A 54 11.74 -22.18 46.13
C PHE A 54 10.66 -21.61 45.19
N PHE A 55 9.40 -21.58 45.60
CA PHE A 55 8.32 -20.99 44.81
C PHE A 55 8.42 -19.47 44.72
N SER A 56 8.88 -18.78 45.77
CA SER A 56 9.13 -17.34 45.73
C SER A 56 10.31 -17.00 44.83
N LEU A 57 11.36 -17.83 44.81
CA LEU A 57 12.49 -17.72 43.89
C LEU A 57 12.06 -18.05 42.47
N MET A 58 11.22 -19.07 42.25
CA MET A 58 10.65 -19.37 40.92
C MET A 58 9.74 -18.26 40.42
N ILE A 59 8.94 -17.64 41.29
CA ILE A 59 8.12 -16.46 40.96
C ILE A 59 9.04 -15.27 40.68
N LEU A 60 10.10 -15.03 41.46
CA LEU A 60 11.07 -13.99 41.18
C LEU A 60 11.83 -14.24 39.88
N VAL A 61 12.18 -15.48 39.56
CA VAL A 61 12.82 -15.87 38.29
C VAL A 61 11.84 -15.78 37.13
N HIS A 62 10.57 -16.15 37.31
CA HIS A 62 9.54 -16.01 36.28
C HIS A 62 9.16 -14.54 36.08
N VAL A 63 9.02 -13.75 37.15
CA VAL A 63 8.80 -12.30 37.09
C VAL A 63 10.04 -11.62 36.52
N TRP A 64 11.26 -12.08 36.81
CA TRP A 64 12.48 -11.56 36.18
C TRP A 64 12.57 -11.98 34.71
N GLN A 65 12.19 -13.20 34.32
CA GLN A 65 12.11 -13.65 32.92
C GLN A 65 10.95 -13.00 32.14
N PHE A 66 9.83 -12.64 32.79
CA PHE A 66 8.73 -11.89 32.16
C PHE A 66 8.97 -10.37 32.17
N SER A 67 9.64 -9.84 33.20
CA SER A 67 10.01 -8.43 33.34
C SER A 67 11.29 -8.08 32.57
N SER A 68 12.06 -9.08 32.15
CA SER A 68 13.01 -8.96 31.04
C SER A 68 12.37 -9.41 29.74
N SER A 69 11.18 -8.87 29.47
CA SER A 69 10.97 -8.30 28.15
C SER A 69 12.06 -7.24 27.97
N GLN A 70 13.26 -7.68 27.59
CA GLN A 70 14.25 -6.76 27.05
C GLN A 70 13.53 -6.08 25.90
N THR A 71 13.19 -4.81 26.10
CA THR A 71 12.96 -3.91 24.98
C THR A 71 14.15 -4.11 24.09
N HIS A 72 13.94 -4.79 22.95
CA HIS A 72 15.02 -5.10 22.04
C HIS A 72 15.78 -3.80 21.79
N PRO A 73 17.12 -3.74 21.92
CA PRO A 73 17.89 -2.51 21.67
C PRO A 73 17.67 -1.95 20.26
N VAL A 74 17.09 -2.76 19.38
CA VAL A 74 16.66 -2.45 18.02
C VAL A 74 15.45 -1.47 17.96
N LEU A 75 14.70 -1.28 19.06
CA LEU A 75 13.54 -0.36 19.16
C LEU A 75 13.92 1.06 19.58
N THR A 76 15.22 1.39 19.62
CA THR A 76 15.71 2.68 20.12
C THR A 76 16.21 3.63 19.04
N SER A 77 16.20 3.23 17.76
CA SER A 77 16.54 4.14 16.67
C SER A 77 15.34 5.04 16.36
N PRO A 78 15.35 6.33 16.73
CA PRO A 78 14.25 7.22 16.39
C PRO A 78 14.17 7.39 14.87
N PHE A 79 12.95 7.59 14.38
CA PHE A 79 12.78 8.13 13.03
C PHE A 79 13.44 9.51 12.98
N TYR A 80 14.32 9.74 12.00
CA TYR A 80 14.94 11.04 11.76
C TYR A 80 14.55 11.55 10.38
N ASN A 81 14.53 12.87 10.22
CA ASN A 81 14.26 13.49 8.92
C ASN A 81 15.45 13.26 7.98
N ARG A 82 15.24 12.50 6.91
CA ARG A 82 16.17 12.46 5.78
C ARG A 82 15.70 13.36 4.66
N THR A 83 16.67 14.02 4.04
CA THR A 83 16.51 14.61 2.72
C THR A 83 16.45 13.49 1.68
N MET A 84 15.28 13.32 1.10
CA MET A 84 14.94 12.38 0.04
C MET A 84 14.70 13.13 -1.28
N VAL A 85 14.56 12.41 -2.38
CA VAL A 85 14.25 13.00 -3.69
C VAL A 85 12.88 12.54 -4.16
N GLN A 86 11.98 13.48 -4.41
CA GLN A 86 10.64 13.24 -4.90
C GLN A 86 10.53 13.57 -6.39
N PHE A 87 9.91 12.67 -7.16
CA PHE A 87 9.64 12.80 -8.58
C PHE A 87 8.13 12.84 -8.80
N THR A 88 7.64 13.89 -9.44
CA THR A 88 6.25 14.01 -9.91
C THR A 88 6.20 13.71 -11.40
N THR A 89 5.23 12.89 -11.81
CA THR A 89 4.91 12.55 -13.20
C THR A 89 3.43 12.80 -13.46
N LYS A 90 3.03 12.79 -14.74
CA LYS A 90 1.62 12.83 -15.15
C LYS A 90 0.74 11.70 -14.56
N PHE A 91 1.36 10.66 -13.99
CA PHE A 91 0.69 9.50 -13.41
C PHE A 91 0.71 9.46 -11.88
N GLY A 92 1.37 10.41 -11.24
CA GLY A 92 1.53 10.46 -9.80
C GLY A 92 2.97 10.75 -9.39
N THR A 93 3.23 10.63 -8.09
CA THR A 93 4.50 11.00 -7.47
C THR A 93 5.13 9.79 -6.79
N PHE A 94 6.46 9.68 -6.81
CA PHE A 94 7.22 8.71 -6.02
C PHE A 94 8.43 9.36 -5.36
N THR A 95 8.87 8.81 -4.23
CA THR A 95 9.96 9.35 -3.41
C THR A 95 11.06 8.31 -3.21
N LEU A 96 12.32 8.73 -3.36
CA LEU A 96 13.52 7.92 -3.18
C LEU A 96 14.26 8.27 -1.87
N ASP A 97 14.47 7.26 -1.01
CA ASP A 97 15.43 7.33 0.11
C ASP A 97 16.83 6.98 -0.43
N LEU A 98 17.79 7.89 -0.25
CA LEU A 98 19.16 7.75 -0.76
C LEU A 98 20.08 7.12 0.28
N TYR A 99 21.09 6.37 -0.16
CA TYR A 99 22.02 5.65 0.72
C TYR A 99 23.45 6.20 0.63
N PRO A 100 23.73 7.42 1.14
CA PRO A 100 25.04 8.06 1.04
C PRO A 100 26.16 7.27 1.73
N GLU A 101 25.85 6.54 2.81
CA GLU A 101 26.83 5.69 3.51
C GLU A 101 27.24 4.47 2.67
N HIS A 102 26.39 4.01 1.74
CA HIS A 102 26.65 2.83 0.91
C HIS A 102 27.23 3.21 -0.46
N ALA A 103 26.75 4.31 -1.05
CA ALA A 103 27.14 4.76 -2.39
C ALA A 103 27.41 6.28 -2.41
N PRO A 104 28.43 6.78 -1.68
CA PRO A 104 28.64 8.21 -1.47
C PRO A 104 28.86 8.99 -2.77
N LYS A 105 29.65 8.46 -3.72
CA LYS A 105 29.93 9.15 -4.99
C LYS A 105 28.69 9.16 -5.88
N THR A 106 27.97 8.04 -5.94
CA THR A 106 26.73 7.91 -6.73
C THR A 106 25.64 8.84 -6.19
N VAL A 107 25.46 8.89 -4.86
CA VAL A 107 24.47 9.75 -4.21
C VAL A 107 24.80 11.22 -4.39
N GLU A 108 26.06 11.63 -4.25
CA GLU A 108 26.44 13.03 -4.49
C GLU A 108 26.25 13.43 -5.96
N ALA A 109 26.62 12.56 -6.92
CA ALA A 109 26.35 12.80 -8.33
C ALA A 109 24.85 12.90 -8.64
N PHE A 110 24.04 12.00 -8.08
CA PHE A 110 22.59 12.02 -8.22
C PHE A 110 21.97 13.32 -7.66
N LYS A 111 22.43 13.77 -6.48
CA LYS A 111 22.00 15.03 -5.89
C LYS A 111 22.37 16.23 -6.75
N GLU A 112 23.54 16.20 -7.39
CA GLU A 112 23.96 17.25 -8.32
C GLU A 112 23.05 17.32 -9.55
N LEU A 113 22.70 16.16 -10.14
CA LEU A 113 21.75 16.09 -11.26
C LEU A 113 20.36 16.63 -10.89
N VAL A 114 19.92 16.42 -9.64
CA VAL A 114 18.67 17.01 -9.14
C VAL A 114 18.81 18.53 -9.01
N ARG A 115 19.89 19.03 -8.41
CA ARG A 115 20.14 20.48 -8.24
C ARG A 115 20.27 21.22 -9.57
N SER A 116 20.88 20.60 -10.56
CA SER A 116 21.06 21.18 -11.89
C SER A 116 19.78 21.12 -12.75
N GLU A 117 18.67 20.61 -12.19
CA GLU A 117 17.41 20.34 -12.89
C GLU A 117 17.57 19.39 -14.09
N PHE A 118 18.64 18.58 -14.14
CA PHE A 118 18.91 17.67 -15.26
C PHE A 118 17.76 16.68 -15.42
N TYR A 119 17.32 16.06 -14.32
CA TYR A 119 16.21 15.12 -14.40
C TYR A 119 14.92 15.77 -14.88
N LEU A 120 14.65 17.01 -14.49
CA LEU A 120 13.46 17.74 -14.90
C LEU A 120 13.48 18.10 -16.41
N LYS A 121 14.63 18.48 -16.96
CA LYS A 121 14.75 19.01 -18.32
C LYS A 121 15.09 17.95 -19.37
N ASP A 122 15.97 17.01 -19.01
CA ASP A 122 16.67 16.13 -19.93
C ASP A 122 16.52 14.63 -19.56
N ALA A 123 15.58 14.27 -18.68
CA ALA A 123 15.32 12.86 -18.36
C ALA A 123 13.83 12.48 -18.31
N GLY A 124 13.59 11.17 -18.36
CA GLY A 124 12.31 10.51 -18.19
C GLY A 124 12.48 9.00 -18.16
N PHE A 125 11.38 8.26 -17.96
CA PHE A 125 11.36 6.81 -18.15
C PHE A 125 11.25 6.46 -19.63
N TYR A 126 12.16 5.61 -20.11
CA TYR A 126 12.29 5.23 -21.52
C TYR A 126 12.40 3.71 -21.73
N TYR A 127 12.68 2.93 -20.70
CA TYR A 127 12.75 1.47 -20.79
C TYR A 127 11.89 0.85 -19.68
N ASN A 128 11.07 -0.11 -20.06
CA ASN A 128 10.22 -0.86 -19.15
C ASN A 128 10.28 -2.33 -19.52
N GLU A 129 10.67 -3.16 -18.58
CA GLU A 129 10.61 -4.61 -18.70
C GLU A 129 9.71 -5.10 -17.57
N PRO A 130 8.43 -5.37 -17.85
CA PRO A 130 7.51 -5.87 -16.83
C PRO A 130 8.11 -7.09 -16.17
N LYS A 131 8.04 -7.12 -14.84
CA LYS A 131 8.66 -8.13 -13.99
C LYS A 131 10.18 -8.07 -13.80
N PHE A 132 10.84 -7.03 -14.31
CA PHE A 132 12.27 -6.85 -14.15
C PHE A 132 12.60 -5.44 -13.66
N VAL A 133 12.56 -4.43 -14.53
CA VAL A 133 12.96 -3.06 -14.17
C VAL A 133 12.14 -2.00 -14.92
N LEU A 134 12.01 -0.85 -14.27
CA LEU A 134 11.62 0.40 -14.91
C LEU A 134 12.84 1.33 -14.89
N GLN A 135 13.32 1.74 -16.06
CA GLN A 135 14.57 2.49 -16.19
C GLN A 135 14.35 3.87 -16.82
N GLY A 136 15.07 4.83 -16.25
CA GLY A 136 15.04 6.23 -16.65
C GLY A 136 16.33 6.93 -16.31
N GLY A 137 16.29 8.25 -16.17
CA GLY A 137 17.44 9.04 -15.76
C GLY A 137 18.38 9.47 -16.88
N GLY A 138 18.09 9.14 -18.14
CA GLY A 138 18.79 9.74 -19.28
C GLY A 138 18.66 8.97 -20.58
N PHE A 139 18.24 9.68 -21.63
CA PHE A 139 18.81 9.71 -22.99
C PHE A 139 17.86 10.58 -23.81
N LEU A 140 18.01 11.90 -23.67
CA LEU A 140 17.26 12.85 -24.52
C LEU A 140 18.12 13.47 -25.62
N PHE A 141 19.45 13.52 -25.47
CA PHE A 141 20.35 14.10 -26.48
C PHE A 141 21.75 13.47 -26.36
N ASP A 142 22.56 13.51 -27.42
CA ASP A 142 24.00 13.15 -27.43
C ASP A 142 24.85 14.18 -26.64
N LYS A 143 24.36 14.59 -25.47
CA LYS A 143 25.04 15.49 -24.55
C LYS A 143 25.97 14.67 -23.67
N PRO A 144 27.18 15.18 -23.38
CA PRO A 144 28.04 14.55 -22.39
C PRO A 144 27.35 14.51 -21.03
N SER A 145 27.60 13.43 -20.26
CA SER A 145 27.15 13.33 -18.87
C SER A 145 27.67 14.53 -18.07
N PRO A 146 26.81 15.30 -17.38
CA PRO A 146 27.25 16.45 -16.58
C PRO A 146 28.03 16.02 -15.32
N VAL A 147 27.97 14.75 -14.94
CA VAL A 147 28.67 14.19 -13.77
C VAL A 147 29.78 13.21 -14.15
N GLY A 148 30.03 13.01 -15.45
CA GLY A 148 30.97 12.02 -15.95
C GLY A 148 30.54 10.59 -15.65
N ASN A 149 31.54 9.71 -15.56
CA ASN A 149 31.38 8.29 -15.26
C ASN A 149 31.54 8.01 -13.77
N LEU A 150 30.68 7.15 -13.23
CA LEU A 150 30.65 6.76 -11.83
C LEU A 150 31.26 5.37 -11.66
N PRO A 151 32.10 5.16 -10.63
CA PRO A 151 32.59 3.83 -10.29
C PRO A 151 31.48 2.96 -9.70
N VAL A 152 31.66 1.63 -9.74
CA VAL A 152 30.86 0.74 -8.90
C VAL A 152 31.33 0.85 -7.45
N GLU A 153 30.41 1.11 -6.51
CA GLU A 153 30.72 1.33 -5.10
C GLU A 153 30.30 0.13 -4.25
N TYR A 154 28.99 -0.03 -4.04
CA TYR A 154 28.41 -1.10 -3.23
C TYR A 154 27.23 -1.75 -3.95
N SER A 155 27.30 -3.07 -4.10
CA SER A 155 26.20 -3.88 -4.62
C SER A 155 25.42 -4.46 -3.45
N ALA A 156 24.32 -3.81 -3.08
CA ALA A 156 23.31 -4.40 -2.19
C ALA A 156 22.41 -5.35 -3.00
N PRO A 157 21.75 -6.35 -2.38
CA PRO A 157 20.72 -7.15 -3.04
C PRO A 157 19.70 -6.26 -3.76
N SER A 158 19.57 -6.45 -5.08
CA SER A 158 18.64 -5.69 -5.94
C SER A 158 17.21 -6.22 -5.80
N THR A 159 16.69 -6.22 -4.57
CA THR A 159 15.31 -6.62 -4.27
C THR A 159 14.30 -5.64 -4.87
N GLU A 160 13.01 -5.99 -4.86
CA GLU A 160 11.95 -5.08 -5.30
C GLU A 160 12.10 -3.69 -4.66
N ARG A 161 11.86 -2.64 -5.46
CA ARG A 161 11.93 -1.21 -5.10
C ARG A 161 13.31 -0.61 -4.94
N MET A 162 14.36 -1.43 -4.95
CA MET A 162 15.73 -0.92 -4.93
C MET A 162 16.01 -0.16 -6.22
N VAL A 163 16.82 0.89 -6.10
CA VAL A 163 17.24 1.71 -7.23
C VAL A 163 18.74 1.57 -7.40
N VAL A 164 19.12 1.20 -8.61
CA VAL A 164 20.52 1.01 -8.99
C VAL A 164 20.90 1.99 -10.07
N ILE A 165 22.18 2.37 -10.12
CA ILE A 165 22.71 3.10 -11.27
C ILE A 165 22.82 2.13 -12.45
N ALA A 166 22.21 2.48 -13.58
CA ALA A 166 22.37 1.68 -14.79
C ALA A 166 23.76 1.91 -15.39
N ARG A 167 24.31 0.90 -16.05
CA ARG A 167 25.63 0.96 -16.68
C ARG A 167 25.69 0.05 -17.90
N GLY A 168 26.65 0.32 -18.78
CA GLY A 168 27.05 -0.60 -19.84
C GLY A 168 27.95 -1.73 -19.32
N HIS A 169 28.61 -2.43 -20.24
CA HIS A 169 29.49 -3.56 -19.91
C HIS A 169 30.69 -3.15 -19.05
N LYS A 170 31.27 -1.96 -19.28
CA LYS A 170 32.38 -1.45 -18.47
C LYS A 170 31.87 -1.07 -17.08
N SER A 171 32.58 -1.46 -16.03
CA SER A 171 32.14 -1.25 -14.63
C SER A 171 31.94 0.23 -14.29
N ASP A 172 32.83 1.10 -14.73
CA ASP A 172 32.78 2.56 -14.52
C ASP A 172 32.06 3.29 -15.66
N SER A 173 30.93 2.76 -16.15
CA SER A 173 30.14 3.40 -17.23
C SER A 173 28.80 3.96 -16.79
N GLY A 174 28.42 3.76 -15.52
CA GLY A 174 27.22 4.39 -14.97
C GLY A 174 27.38 5.91 -14.93
N SER A 175 26.29 6.65 -15.18
CA SER A 175 26.33 8.11 -15.19
C SER A 175 25.04 8.72 -14.62
N THR A 176 24.04 8.97 -15.45
CA THR A 176 22.78 9.62 -15.05
C THR A 176 21.61 8.65 -14.95
N GLU A 177 21.70 7.53 -15.66
CA GLU A 177 20.65 6.53 -15.81
C GLU A 177 20.50 5.69 -14.55
N PHE A 178 19.25 5.45 -14.14
CA PHE A 178 18.91 4.61 -13.00
C PHE A 178 17.78 3.65 -13.35
N ALA A 179 17.80 2.48 -12.71
CA ALA A 179 16.76 1.47 -12.84
C ALA A 179 16.12 1.20 -11.49
N ILE A 180 14.78 1.25 -11.46
CA ILE A 180 13.96 0.84 -10.32
C ILE A 180 13.61 -0.63 -10.51
N MET A 181 13.96 -1.47 -9.53
CA MET A 181 13.67 -2.90 -9.55
C MET A 181 12.19 -3.14 -9.35
N LEU A 182 11.51 -3.72 -10.33
CA LEU A 182 10.08 -4.07 -10.25
C LEU A 182 9.86 -5.41 -9.53
N HIS A 183 10.89 -6.25 -9.44
CA HIS A 183 10.92 -7.54 -8.76
C HIS A 183 12.31 -7.76 -8.15
N ASP A 184 12.48 -8.85 -7.39
CA ASP A 184 13.79 -9.25 -6.87
C ASP A 184 14.70 -9.73 -8.01
N ASN A 185 15.76 -8.96 -8.26
CA ASN A 185 16.78 -9.21 -9.27
C ASN A 185 18.16 -9.45 -8.63
N SER A 186 18.21 -9.77 -7.34
CA SER A 186 19.46 -9.84 -6.56
C SER A 186 20.46 -10.82 -7.17
N GLU A 187 20.02 -12.03 -7.53
CA GLU A 187 20.89 -13.04 -8.15
C GLU A 187 21.47 -12.59 -9.50
N ARG A 188 20.69 -11.85 -10.29
CA ARG A 188 21.13 -11.36 -11.60
C ARG A 188 22.08 -10.17 -11.51
N ASN A 189 21.88 -9.31 -10.50
CA ASN A 189 22.63 -8.07 -10.35
C ASN A 189 23.84 -8.19 -9.41
N GLN A 190 24.02 -9.34 -8.76
CA GLN A 190 25.16 -9.57 -7.88
C GLN A 190 26.48 -9.57 -8.67
N PRO A 191 27.61 -9.27 -8.01
CA PRO A 191 28.92 -9.43 -8.62
C PRO A 191 29.15 -10.85 -9.13
N SER A 192 29.74 -10.99 -10.30
CA SER A 192 30.11 -12.26 -10.93
C SER A 192 31.50 -12.15 -11.58
N GLU A 193 31.96 -13.24 -12.20
CA GLU A 193 33.20 -13.22 -13.01
C GLU A 193 33.14 -12.20 -14.15
N ASP A 194 31.93 -11.90 -14.66
CA ASP A 194 31.69 -10.98 -15.76
C ASP A 194 31.61 -9.51 -15.32
N GLY A 195 31.61 -9.21 -14.02
CA GLY A 195 31.68 -7.83 -13.52
C GLY A 195 31.18 -7.59 -12.10
N PRO A 196 31.36 -6.37 -11.57
CA PRO A 196 31.17 -6.06 -10.14
C PRO A 196 29.70 -5.86 -9.70
N GLY A 197 28.72 -6.30 -10.49
CA GLY A 197 27.31 -6.04 -10.22
C GLY A 197 26.89 -4.59 -10.50
N TYR A 198 25.86 -4.10 -9.80
CA TYR A 198 25.31 -2.75 -9.95
C TYR A 198 25.35 -1.98 -8.63
N THR A 199 25.69 -0.69 -8.66
CA THR A 199 25.66 0.15 -7.45
C THR A 199 24.22 0.43 -7.06
N THR A 200 23.81 -0.11 -5.91
CA THR A 200 22.52 0.20 -5.29
C THR A 200 22.67 1.46 -4.45
N PHE A 201 21.97 2.54 -4.81
CA PHE A 201 22.17 3.86 -4.19
C PHE A 201 20.92 4.46 -3.56
N ALA A 202 19.74 3.88 -3.83
CA ALA A 202 18.48 4.37 -3.27
C ALA A 202 17.41 3.27 -3.24
N ARG A 203 16.25 3.61 -2.67
CA ARG A 203 15.04 2.79 -2.67
C ARG A 203 13.79 3.66 -2.81
N VAL A 204 12.79 3.16 -3.52
CA VAL A 204 11.46 3.79 -3.56
C VAL A 204 10.73 3.53 -2.23
N VAL A 205 10.46 4.59 -1.47
CA VAL A 205 9.81 4.53 -0.14
C VAL A 205 8.37 5.06 -0.14
N GLU A 206 8.02 5.88 -1.13
CA GLU A 206 6.66 6.41 -1.35
C GLU A 206 6.33 6.33 -2.85
N GLY A 207 5.05 6.21 -3.20
CA GLY A 207 4.59 6.22 -4.59
C GLY A 207 4.81 4.92 -5.36
N TRP A 208 4.92 3.78 -4.68
CA TRP A 208 5.14 2.49 -5.38
C TRP A 208 4.03 2.16 -6.38
N HIS A 209 2.77 2.44 -6.00
CA HIS A 209 1.63 2.28 -6.88
C HIS A 209 1.75 3.14 -8.17
N THR A 210 2.41 4.30 -8.10
CA THR A 210 2.70 5.16 -9.25
C THR A 210 3.73 4.49 -10.16
N VAL A 211 4.82 3.94 -9.58
CA VAL A 211 5.84 3.18 -10.32
C VAL A 211 5.22 1.97 -11.04
N GLU A 212 4.40 1.19 -10.34
CA GLU A 212 3.67 0.07 -10.93
C GLU A 212 2.71 0.52 -12.04
N PHE A 213 1.99 1.63 -11.82
CA PHE A 213 1.06 2.17 -12.80
C PHE A 213 1.79 2.63 -14.07
N ILE A 214 2.94 3.29 -13.90
CA ILE A 214 3.84 3.65 -15.00
C ILE A 214 4.25 2.40 -15.78
N SER A 215 4.76 1.37 -15.11
CA SER A 215 5.17 0.11 -15.74
C SER A 215 4.02 -0.58 -16.49
N LYS A 216 2.80 -0.53 -15.96
CA LYS A 216 1.58 -1.05 -16.62
C LYS A 216 1.16 -0.23 -17.84
N LYS A 217 1.47 1.07 -17.89
CA LYS A 217 1.10 1.98 -18.99
C LYS A 217 2.14 2.05 -20.09
N MET A 218 3.41 1.89 -19.76
CA MET A 218 4.48 1.82 -20.74
C MET A 218 4.45 0.49 -21.49
N SER A 219 4.71 0.54 -22.80
CA SER A 219 5.00 -0.67 -23.58
C SER A 219 6.26 -1.34 -23.04
N SER A 220 6.33 -2.67 -23.14
CA SER A 220 7.56 -3.41 -22.83
C SER A 220 8.66 -3.06 -23.84
N GLY A 221 9.91 -3.04 -23.38
CA GLY A 221 11.07 -2.76 -24.20
C GLY A 221 11.50 -1.30 -24.18
N PHE A 222 12.42 -0.97 -25.09
CA PHE A 222 13.01 0.36 -25.22
C PHE A 222 12.12 1.27 -26.06
N ILE A 223 12.01 2.52 -25.62
CA ILE A 223 11.49 3.62 -26.43
C ILE A 223 12.67 4.28 -27.14
N ALA A 224 12.57 4.43 -28.46
CA ALA A 224 13.60 5.08 -29.26
C ALA A 224 13.79 6.55 -28.82
N LYS A 225 15.00 7.10 -28.99
CA LYS A 225 15.33 8.47 -28.56
C LYS A 225 14.45 9.51 -29.27
N GLU A 226 14.10 9.23 -30.52
CA GLU A 226 13.30 10.08 -31.39
C GLU A 226 11.82 10.12 -30.95
N ASP A 227 11.36 9.10 -30.23
CA ASP A 227 9.98 8.93 -29.76
C ASP A 227 9.74 9.62 -28.40
N ARG A 228 10.21 10.87 -28.24
CA ARG A 228 10.15 11.61 -26.95
C ARG A 228 8.74 11.68 -26.36
N GLU A 229 7.72 11.84 -27.19
CA GLU A 229 6.33 11.98 -26.73
C GLU A 229 5.78 10.72 -26.04
N ARG A 230 6.39 9.55 -26.32
CA ARG A 230 6.02 8.26 -25.71
C ARG A 230 6.70 8.02 -24.37
N GLN A 231 7.77 8.75 -24.08
CA GLN A 231 8.46 8.68 -22.78
C GLN A 231 7.57 9.28 -21.68
N ILE A 232 7.90 8.93 -20.43
CA ILE A 232 7.26 9.55 -19.26
C ILE A 232 8.27 10.47 -18.61
N GLY A 233 8.18 11.75 -18.97
CA GLY A 233 8.97 12.81 -18.35
C GLY A 233 8.55 13.09 -16.91
N PHE A 234 9.40 13.81 -16.20
CA PHE A 234 9.14 14.31 -14.86
C PHE A 234 8.58 15.74 -14.94
N GLU A 235 7.48 16.00 -14.24
CA GLU A 235 6.85 17.33 -14.14
C GLU A 235 7.47 18.17 -13.02
N LYS A 236 8.05 17.49 -12.02
CA LYS A 236 8.77 18.10 -10.90
C LYS A 236 9.78 17.09 -10.33
N VAL A 237 10.96 17.56 -9.94
CA VAL A 237 11.94 16.79 -9.17
C VAL A 237 12.47 17.68 -8.06
N GLU A 238 12.30 17.29 -6.80
CA GLU A 238 12.67 18.13 -5.66
C GLU A 238 13.19 17.33 -4.47
N PHE A 239 14.00 17.99 -3.64
CA PHE A 239 14.37 17.44 -2.34
C PHE A 239 13.20 17.61 -1.37
N VAL A 240 12.91 16.54 -0.62
CA VAL A 240 11.85 16.54 0.41
C VAL A 240 12.39 15.95 1.70
N GLU A 241 11.93 16.46 2.85
CA GLU A 241 12.23 15.83 4.13
C GLU A 241 11.19 14.77 4.47
N ARG A 242 11.65 13.60 4.91
CA ARG A 242 10.80 12.50 5.37
C ARG A 242 11.37 11.82 6.61
N PRO A 243 10.53 11.47 7.58
CA PRO A 243 10.96 10.65 8.69
C PRO A 243 11.24 9.22 8.21
N THR A 244 12.41 8.69 8.54
CA THR A 244 12.80 7.31 8.23
C THR A 244 13.60 6.71 9.38
N ASN A 245 13.61 5.38 9.47
CA ASN A 245 14.32 4.61 10.49
C ASN A 245 15.25 3.62 9.78
N ASP A 246 16.54 3.56 10.13
CA ASP A 246 17.49 2.65 9.46
C ASP A 246 17.22 1.16 9.73
N ASN A 247 16.36 0.83 10.68
CA ASN A 247 15.94 -0.52 10.89
C ASN A 247 15.15 -1.07 9.68
N TYR A 248 15.62 -2.16 9.09
CA TYR A 248 15.01 -2.78 7.91
C TYR A 248 13.52 -3.14 8.13
N GLU A 249 13.17 -3.71 9.28
CA GLU A 249 11.79 -4.08 9.60
C GLU A 249 10.93 -2.80 9.74
N ALA A 250 11.43 -1.75 10.38
CA ALA A 250 10.74 -0.47 10.47
C ALA A 250 10.49 0.18 9.11
N LYS A 251 11.49 0.18 8.21
CA LYS A 251 11.31 0.67 6.83
C LYS A 251 10.23 -0.11 6.11
N LYS A 252 10.27 -1.44 6.19
CA LYS A 252 9.27 -2.31 5.57
C LYS A 252 7.85 -2.02 6.10
N ARG A 253 7.68 -1.83 7.41
CA ARG A 253 6.37 -1.48 8.00
C ARG A 253 5.86 -0.12 7.58
N LEU A 254 6.74 0.89 7.55
CA LEU A 254 6.39 2.22 7.03
C LEU A 254 5.97 2.11 5.55
N GLU A 255 6.70 1.36 4.73
CA GLU A 255 6.37 1.16 3.32
C GLU A 255 5.02 0.48 3.12
N GLU A 256 4.72 -0.58 3.88
CA GLU A 256 3.42 -1.25 3.84
C GLU A 256 2.28 -0.28 4.21
N LEU A 257 2.50 0.54 5.24
CA LEU A 257 1.53 1.52 5.69
C LEU A 257 1.31 2.60 4.63
N THR A 258 2.38 3.24 4.17
CA THR A 258 2.36 4.26 3.12
C THR A 258 1.70 3.74 1.85
N TYR A 259 2.02 2.52 1.42
CA TYR A 259 1.38 1.90 0.26
C TYR A 259 -0.14 1.82 0.41
N VAL A 260 -0.64 1.42 1.58
CA VAL A 260 -2.10 1.38 1.83
C VAL A 260 -2.70 2.78 1.80
N LEU A 261 -2.02 3.76 2.40
CA LEU A 261 -2.49 5.16 2.49
C LEU A 261 -2.53 5.88 1.14
N GLU A 262 -1.63 5.51 0.23
CA GLU A 262 -1.51 6.11 -1.10
C GLU A 262 -2.45 5.50 -2.14
N THR A 263 -3.15 4.41 -1.81
CA THR A 263 -4.05 3.77 -2.78
C THR A 263 -5.17 4.72 -3.24
N PRO A 264 -5.51 4.74 -4.55
CA PRO A 264 -6.52 5.67 -5.06
C PRO A 264 -7.87 5.51 -4.36
N HIS A 265 -8.51 6.63 -4.01
CA HIS A 265 -9.85 6.71 -3.42
C HIS A 265 -9.98 6.01 -2.06
N SER A 266 -8.87 5.85 -1.32
CA SER A 266 -8.91 5.21 -0.01
C SER A 266 -9.27 6.19 1.10
N VAL A 267 -10.35 5.89 1.80
CA VAL A 267 -10.45 6.20 3.23
C VAL A 267 -9.80 5.03 3.96
N VAL A 268 -8.73 5.29 4.71
CA VAL A 268 -8.01 4.25 5.45
C VAL A 268 -8.21 4.48 6.93
N ILE A 269 -8.56 3.42 7.65
CA ILE A 269 -8.53 3.37 9.11
C ILE A 269 -7.33 2.51 9.51
N VAL A 270 -6.38 3.10 10.21
CA VAL A 270 -5.29 2.38 10.87
C VAL A 270 -5.72 2.12 12.30
N SER A 271 -5.74 0.87 12.74
CA SER A 271 -6.34 0.50 14.02
C SER A 271 -5.79 -0.82 14.51
N GLU A 272 -5.90 -1.09 15.81
CA GLU A 272 -5.78 -2.45 16.33
C GLU A 272 -6.90 -3.36 15.81
N LYS A 273 -6.63 -4.68 15.82
CA LYS A 273 -7.59 -5.71 15.40
C LYS A 273 -8.90 -5.63 16.18
N ASP A 274 -8.84 -5.54 17.50
CA ASP A 274 -10.02 -5.62 18.38
C ASP A 274 -10.41 -4.25 18.96
N CYS A 275 -10.24 -3.18 18.18
CA CYS A 275 -10.64 -1.82 18.58
C CYS A 275 -12.16 -1.58 18.40
N PRO A 276 -12.92 -1.21 19.45
CA PRO A 276 -14.33 -0.85 19.33
C PRO A 276 -14.56 0.43 18.52
N GLU A 277 -13.71 1.44 18.69
CA GLU A 277 -13.81 2.73 18.00
C GLU A 277 -13.69 2.58 16.47
N LYS A 278 -12.92 1.58 16.01
CA LYS A 278 -12.87 1.21 14.59
C LYS A 278 -14.24 0.90 14.02
N LYS A 279 -15.06 0.11 14.71
CA LYS A 279 -16.39 -0.28 14.24
C LYS A 279 -17.31 0.93 14.11
N GLU A 280 -17.19 1.87 15.05
CA GLU A 280 -17.94 3.12 15.00
C GLU A 280 -17.52 4.00 13.81
N LEU A 281 -16.21 4.20 13.64
CA LEU A 281 -15.64 4.92 12.49
C LEU A 281 -16.07 4.29 11.16
N GLN A 282 -16.00 2.97 11.04
CA GLN A 282 -16.47 2.25 9.86
C GLN A 282 -17.95 2.55 9.63
N LYS A 283 -18.82 2.36 10.62
CA LYS A 283 -20.26 2.63 10.50
C LYS A 283 -20.53 4.08 10.08
N MET A 284 -19.77 5.04 10.61
CA MET A 284 -19.89 6.46 10.27
C MET A 284 -19.51 6.73 8.81
N LEU A 285 -18.34 6.26 8.38
CA LEU A 285 -17.81 6.51 7.05
C LEU A 285 -18.63 5.79 5.98
N HIS A 286 -19.12 4.56 6.26
CA HIS A 286 -19.99 3.83 5.34
C HIS A 286 -21.31 4.55 5.03
N LYS A 287 -21.80 5.45 5.92
CA LYS A 287 -22.98 6.28 5.61
C LYS A 287 -22.77 7.19 4.40
N PHE A 288 -21.53 7.52 4.09
CA PHE A 288 -21.17 8.31 2.91
C PHE A 288 -20.98 7.46 1.65
N ARG A 289 -21.22 6.14 1.70
CA ARG A 289 -21.02 5.21 0.56
C ARG A 289 -19.59 5.21 0.01
N THR A 290 -18.62 5.61 0.82
CA THR A 290 -17.19 5.50 0.48
C THR A 290 -16.67 4.10 0.73
N THR A 291 -15.68 3.67 -0.05
CA THR A 291 -14.89 2.48 0.26
C THR A 291 -13.95 2.80 1.43
N VAL A 292 -14.06 2.02 2.51
CA VAL A 292 -13.20 2.15 3.70
C VAL A 292 -12.28 0.95 3.79
N ARG A 293 -10.97 1.18 3.72
CA ARG A 293 -9.94 0.17 3.97
C ARG A 293 -9.53 0.24 5.43
N THR A 294 -9.22 -0.91 6.02
CA THR A 294 -8.66 -0.97 7.37
C THR A 294 -7.28 -1.63 7.30
N LYS A 295 -6.25 -0.96 7.82
CA LYS A 295 -4.95 -1.56 8.10
C LYS A 295 -4.91 -1.88 9.59
N GLU A 296 -4.98 -3.17 9.89
CA GLU A 296 -4.84 -3.64 11.26
C GLU A 296 -3.35 -3.66 11.63
N ILE A 297 -3.02 -3.07 12.79
CA ILE A 297 -1.66 -3.07 13.33
C ILE A 297 -1.65 -3.72 14.72
N GLY A 298 -0.51 -4.27 15.11
CA GLY A 298 -0.32 -4.82 16.46
C GLY A 298 -0.47 -6.35 16.62
N PHE A 299 -0.07 -7.15 15.64
CA PHE A 299 0.13 -8.59 15.86
C PHE A 299 1.49 -8.87 16.54
N ALA A 300 1.55 -9.96 17.31
CA ALA A 300 2.67 -10.43 18.11
C ALA A 300 4.08 -10.14 17.51
N ASN A 301 5.03 -9.77 18.37
CA ASN A 301 6.45 -9.50 18.10
C ASN A 301 6.80 -8.34 17.14
N HIS A 302 5.83 -7.67 16.48
CA HIS A 302 6.08 -6.63 15.47
C HIS A 302 5.42 -5.25 15.76
N VAL A 303 4.72 -5.13 16.89
CA VAL A 303 3.99 -3.92 17.34
C VAL A 303 4.80 -2.61 17.31
N PRO A 304 6.08 -2.54 17.75
CA PRO A 304 6.72 -1.24 17.95
C PRO A 304 6.96 -0.49 16.63
N TYR A 305 7.35 -1.18 15.55
CA TYR A 305 7.69 -0.51 14.29
C TYR A 305 6.48 0.08 13.55
N GLU A 306 5.32 -0.58 13.58
CA GLU A 306 4.10 -0.06 12.96
C GLU A 306 3.60 1.17 13.70
N LEU A 307 3.66 1.17 15.03
CA LEU A 307 3.30 2.33 15.86
C LEU A 307 4.30 3.49 15.68
N GLU A 308 5.60 3.22 15.63
CA GLU A 308 6.60 4.25 15.35
C GLU A 308 6.42 4.86 13.96
N ALA A 309 6.13 4.05 12.94
CA ALA A 309 5.83 4.54 11.59
C ALA A 309 4.57 5.42 11.57
N VAL A 310 3.53 5.02 12.30
CA VAL A 310 2.31 5.82 12.48
C VAL A 310 2.61 7.12 13.21
N GLU A 311 3.42 7.09 14.27
CA GLU A 311 3.84 8.27 15.02
C GLU A 311 4.67 9.22 14.14
N ALA A 312 5.59 8.70 13.35
CA ALA A 312 6.36 9.46 12.39
C ALA A 312 5.46 10.18 11.36
N LEU A 313 4.40 9.52 10.89
CA LEU A 313 3.47 10.08 9.91
C LEU A 313 2.46 11.08 10.50
N THR A 314 2.07 10.91 11.77
CA THR A 314 0.92 11.62 12.35
C THR A 314 1.23 12.44 13.59
N GLY A 315 2.40 12.24 14.19
CA GLY A 315 2.74 12.74 15.53
C GLY A 315 1.89 12.13 16.64
N ARG A 316 1.21 11.00 16.39
CA ARG A 316 0.31 10.35 17.34
C ARG A 316 0.64 8.88 17.50
N THR A 317 0.52 8.42 18.73
CA THR A 317 0.66 7.01 19.11
C THR A 317 -0.67 6.34 19.43
N SER A 318 -1.76 7.11 19.52
CA SER A 318 -3.10 6.61 19.84
C SER A 318 -3.85 6.15 18.59
N LEU A 319 -4.45 4.96 18.66
CA LEU A 319 -5.30 4.39 17.62
C LEU A 319 -6.77 4.42 18.06
N PRO A 320 -7.74 4.40 17.11
CA PRO A 320 -7.58 4.32 15.66
C PRO A 320 -7.30 5.70 15.02
N LEU A 321 -6.72 5.69 13.82
CA LEU A 321 -6.42 6.87 13.02
C LEU A 321 -7.08 6.78 11.65
N VAL A 322 -7.69 7.87 11.21
CA VAL A 322 -8.35 7.98 9.91
C VAL A 322 -7.52 8.82 8.96
N PHE A 323 -7.37 8.31 7.76
CA PHE A 323 -6.72 8.98 6.64
C PHE A 323 -7.68 9.08 5.46
N ILE A 324 -7.67 10.23 4.79
CA ILE A 324 -8.42 10.45 3.55
C ILE A 324 -7.41 10.95 2.50
N LYS A 325 -7.21 10.19 1.42
CA LYS A 325 -6.23 10.51 0.36
C LYS A 325 -4.83 10.77 0.94
N ASN A 326 -4.30 9.79 1.68
CA ASN A 326 -3.03 9.85 2.42
C ASN A 326 -2.90 10.97 3.49
N LYS A 327 -3.91 11.84 3.65
CA LYS A 327 -3.87 12.89 4.66
C LYS A 327 -4.42 12.38 5.98
N TYR A 328 -3.64 12.52 7.05
CA TYR A 328 -4.09 12.26 8.41
C TYR A 328 -5.23 13.22 8.81
N ILE A 329 -6.33 12.67 9.31
CA ILE A 329 -7.54 13.42 9.69
C ILE A 329 -7.69 13.52 11.21
N GLY A 330 -7.45 12.41 11.92
CA GLY A 330 -7.70 12.32 13.36
C GLY A 330 -8.14 10.94 13.81
N GLY A 331 -8.49 10.80 15.09
CA GLY A 331 -9.15 9.63 15.63
C GLY A 331 -10.68 9.76 15.59
N LEU A 332 -11.37 8.95 16.39
CA LEU A 332 -12.84 8.95 16.44
C LEU A 332 -13.44 10.33 16.75
N ARG A 333 -12.90 11.03 17.77
CA ARG A 333 -13.43 12.31 18.24
C ARG A 333 -13.32 13.41 17.18
N GLU A 334 -12.19 13.52 16.51
CA GLU A 334 -11.97 14.50 15.46
C GLU A 334 -12.89 14.23 14.26
N VAL A 335 -13.03 12.96 13.85
CA VAL A 335 -13.90 12.58 12.73
C VAL A 335 -15.38 12.83 13.07
N GLN A 336 -15.82 12.54 14.31
CA GLN A 336 -17.16 12.89 14.78
C GLN A 336 -17.41 14.41 14.71
N LYS A 337 -16.45 15.23 15.15
CA LYS A 337 -16.55 16.70 15.06
C LYS A 337 -16.63 17.18 13.61
N LEU A 338 -15.84 16.60 12.71
CA LEU A 338 -15.88 16.90 11.28
C LEU A 338 -17.21 16.48 10.65
N GLN A 339 -17.79 15.37 11.09
CA GLN A 339 -19.11 14.94 10.65
C GLN A 339 -20.19 15.93 11.07
N GLN A 340 -20.21 16.32 12.35
CA GLN A 340 -21.21 17.25 12.90
C GLN A 340 -21.17 18.62 12.22
N THR A 341 -19.97 19.09 11.87
CA THR A 341 -19.77 20.37 11.16
C THR A 341 -19.99 20.27 9.65
N GLY A 342 -20.30 19.08 9.11
CA GLY A 342 -20.43 18.83 7.67
C GLY A 342 -19.11 18.81 6.88
N LYS A 343 -18.00 19.24 7.49
CA LYS A 343 -16.66 19.28 6.85
C LYS A 343 -16.19 17.92 6.36
N LEU A 344 -16.53 16.83 7.06
CA LEU A 344 -16.13 15.48 6.66
C LEU A 344 -16.63 15.14 5.25
N ARG A 345 -17.89 15.50 4.93
CA ARG A 345 -18.46 15.26 3.60
C ARG A 345 -17.68 16.01 2.53
N THR A 346 -17.43 17.30 2.74
CA THR A 346 -16.65 18.12 1.80
C THR A 346 -15.25 17.56 1.58
N MET A 347 -14.61 17.03 2.62
CA MET A 347 -13.29 16.39 2.50
C MET A 347 -13.34 15.09 1.68
N LEU A 348 -14.37 14.28 1.87
CA LEU A 348 -14.59 13.05 1.11
C LEU A 348 -14.94 13.33 -0.36
N GLU A 349 -15.69 14.39 -0.63
CA GLU A 349 -15.99 14.86 -2.00
C GLU A 349 -14.71 15.30 -2.69
N LYS A 350 -13.93 16.20 -2.07
CA LYS A 350 -12.65 16.68 -2.62
C LYS A 350 -11.60 15.59 -2.83
N SER A 351 -11.63 14.54 -2.01
CA SER A 351 -10.72 13.41 -2.16
C SER A 351 -11.09 12.44 -3.28
N GLY A 352 -12.28 12.61 -3.89
CA GLY A 352 -12.83 11.71 -4.91
C GLY A 352 -13.34 10.39 -4.35
N THR A 353 -13.35 10.22 -3.02
CA THR A 353 -13.84 8.99 -2.37
C THR A 353 -15.35 8.77 -2.57
N LEU A 354 -16.09 9.84 -2.86
CA LEU A 354 -17.54 9.78 -3.13
C LEU A 354 -17.87 9.72 -4.63
N ALA A 355 -16.90 9.49 -5.52
CA ALA A 355 -17.11 9.51 -6.97
C ALA A 355 -18.28 8.63 -7.43
N GLU A 356 -18.42 7.45 -6.83
CA GLU A 356 -19.55 6.54 -7.08
C GLU A 356 -20.91 7.16 -6.73
N ASP A 357 -21.05 7.71 -5.53
CA ASP A 357 -22.30 8.34 -5.08
C ASP A 357 -22.60 9.61 -5.88
N ILE A 358 -21.59 10.41 -6.21
CA ILE A 358 -21.74 11.61 -7.04
C ILE A 358 -22.29 11.25 -8.41
N VAL A 359 -21.72 10.25 -9.08
CA VAL A 359 -22.16 9.83 -10.42
C VAL A 359 -23.58 9.27 -10.36
N TRP A 360 -23.87 8.34 -9.45
CA TRP A 360 -25.21 7.77 -9.35
C TRP A 360 -26.27 8.81 -8.95
N SER A 361 -25.95 9.70 -8.02
CA SER A 361 -26.84 10.80 -7.62
C SER A 361 -27.14 11.71 -8.81
N ALA A 362 -26.11 12.13 -9.55
CA ALA A 362 -26.25 12.98 -10.72
C ALA A 362 -27.16 12.35 -11.78
N ILE A 363 -26.88 11.11 -12.20
CA ILE A 363 -27.60 10.49 -13.32
C ILE A 363 -29.01 10.00 -12.96
N ASN A 364 -29.27 9.73 -11.67
CA ASN A 364 -30.60 9.30 -11.21
C ASN A 364 -31.53 10.48 -10.89
N GLN A 365 -30.97 11.63 -10.46
CA GLN A 365 -31.77 12.81 -10.12
C GLN A 365 -32.05 13.71 -11.33
N ASN A 366 -31.26 13.60 -12.40
CA ASN A 366 -31.37 14.48 -13.56
C ASN A 366 -31.72 13.66 -14.81
N PRO A 367 -32.67 14.12 -15.66
CA PRO A 367 -33.07 13.39 -16.86
C PRO A 367 -31.96 13.36 -17.93
N LEU A 368 -31.03 14.32 -17.91
CA LEU A 368 -29.96 14.49 -18.87
C LEU A 368 -28.69 14.98 -18.15
N VAL A 369 -27.61 14.19 -18.20
CA VAL A 369 -26.32 14.50 -17.56
C VAL A 369 -25.19 14.29 -18.55
N LEU A 370 -24.26 15.25 -18.60
CA LEU A 370 -23.08 15.19 -19.45
C LEU A 370 -21.82 15.34 -18.61
N PHE A 371 -20.98 14.30 -18.61
CA PHE A 371 -19.62 14.40 -18.08
C PHE A 371 -18.68 14.86 -19.21
N SER A 372 -17.92 15.93 -18.94
CA SER A 372 -17.26 16.73 -19.95
C SER A 372 -15.87 17.20 -19.50
N LYS A 373 -15.10 17.78 -20.42
CA LYS A 373 -13.93 18.61 -20.08
C LYS A 373 -13.98 19.91 -20.86
N SER A 374 -13.60 21.01 -20.21
CA SER A 374 -13.79 22.37 -20.75
C SER A 374 -13.02 22.60 -22.05
N TYR A 375 -11.83 22.02 -22.18
CA TYR A 375 -10.97 22.13 -23.36
C TYR A 375 -11.31 21.15 -24.51
N CYS A 376 -12.23 20.20 -24.30
CA CYS A 376 -12.44 19.10 -25.25
C CYS A 376 -13.34 19.51 -26.43
N PRO A 377 -12.86 19.42 -27.69
CA PRO A 377 -13.66 19.81 -28.86
C PRO A 377 -14.89 18.91 -29.08
N TYR A 378 -14.78 17.61 -28.80
CA TYR A 378 -15.91 16.67 -28.89
C TYR A 378 -17.00 16.96 -27.86
N CYS A 379 -16.60 17.41 -26.66
CA CYS A 379 -17.53 17.87 -25.65
C CYS A 379 -18.27 19.13 -26.10
N LYS A 380 -17.54 20.10 -26.68
CA LYS A 380 -18.15 21.32 -27.25
C LYS A 380 -19.18 20.97 -28.31
N LYS A 381 -18.84 20.09 -29.25
CA LYS A 381 -19.74 19.62 -30.30
C LYS A 381 -21.00 18.93 -29.74
N THR A 382 -20.84 18.07 -28.74
CA THR A 382 -21.99 17.42 -28.06
C THR A 382 -22.90 18.44 -27.37
N LYS A 383 -22.32 19.45 -26.68
CA LYS A 383 -23.09 20.54 -26.06
C LYS A 383 -23.85 21.36 -27.12
N GLU A 384 -23.22 21.69 -28.23
CA GLU A 384 -23.85 22.41 -29.36
C GLU A 384 -25.00 21.60 -29.96
N THR A 385 -24.83 20.30 -30.20
CA THR A 385 -25.89 19.41 -30.69
C THR A 385 -27.08 19.36 -29.72
N LEU A 386 -26.83 19.20 -28.42
CA LEU A 386 -27.89 19.19 -27.42
C LEU A 386 -28.61 20.54 -27.32
N ALA A 387 -27.86 21.65 -27.35
CA ALA A 387 -28.41 22.99 -27.31
C ALA A 387 -29.27 23.31 -28.54
N ALA A 388 -28.86 22.88 -29.73
CA ALA A 388 -29.63 23.04 -30.97
C ALA A 388 -30.98 22.29 -30.93
N LEU A 389 -31.06 21.21 -30.15
CA LEU A 389 -32.30 20.46 -29.88
C LEU A 389 -33.13 21.04 -28.73
N GLY A 390 -32.68 22.12 -28.09
CA GLY A 390 -33.34 22.74 -26.93
C GLY A 390 -33.05 22.03 -25.58
N ALA A 391 -32.17 21.04 -25.56
CA ALA A 391 -31.87 20.26 -24.35
C ALA A 391 -30.88 20.99 -23.43
N LYS A 392 -31.11 20.90 -22.11
CA LYS A 392 -30.23 21.51 -21.09
C LYS A 392 -29.66 20.43 -20.16
N PRO A 393 -28.50 19.83 -20.47
CA PRO A 393 -27.87 18.83 -19.62
C PRO A 393 -27.31 19.46 -18.33
N VAL A 394 -27.31 18.70 -17.23
CA VAL A 394 -26.42 19.00 -16.11
C VAL A 394 -25.00 18.59 -16.51
N VAL A 395 -24.08 19.55 -16.54
CA VAL A 395 -22.71 19.32 -17.03
C VAL A 395 -21.73 19.24 -15.87
N PHE A 396 -20.92 18.19 -15.85
CA PHE A 396 -19.78 18.02 -14.95
C PHE A 396 -18.47 18.20 -15.74
N GLU A 397 -17.82 19.36 -15.60
CA GLU A 397 -16.49 19.62 -16.17
C GLU A 397 -15.42 18.97 -15.29
N LEU A 398 -14.95 17.79 -15.69
CA LEU A 398 -14.06 16.95 -14.87
C LEU A 398 -12.66 17.57 -14.71
N ASP A 399 -12.21 18.37 -15.67
CA ASP A 399 -10.92 19.07 -15.59
C ASP A 399 -10.92 20.25 -14.61
N LEU A 400 -12.09 20.79 -14.26
CA LEU A 400 -12.24 21.91 -13.34
C LEU A 400 -12.55 21.45 -11.90
N ARG A 401 -12.55 20.14 -11.65
CA ARG A 401 -12.90 19.54 -10.36
C ARG A 401 -11.73 18.78 -9.76
N GLU A 402 -11.51 18.95 -8.46
CA GLU A 402 -10.50 18.19 -7.71
C GLU A 402 -10.74 16.66 -7.77
N ASP A 403 -12.01 16.23 -7.84
CA ASP A 403 -12.44 14.83 -7.90
C ASP A 403 -12.71 14.31 -9.33
N GLY A 404 -12.44 15.11 -10.36
CA GLY A 404 -12.85 14.78 -11.72
C GLY A 404 -12.17 13.53 -12.28
N ALA A 405 -10.90 13.28 -11.93
CA ALA A 405 -10.20 12.05 -12.31
C ALA A 405 -10.84 10.80 -11.67
N ALA A 406 -11.29 10.91 -10.42
CA ALA A 406 -11.97 9.83 -9.71
C ALA A 406 -13.32 9.50 -10.35
N ILE A 407 -14.08 10.55 -10.67
CA ILE A 407 -15.34 10.43 -11.41
C ILE A 407 -15.11 9.76 -12.78
N GLN A 408 -14.09 10.20 -13.53
CA GLN A 408 -13.77 9.61 -14.83
C GLN A 408 -13.38 8.13 -14.73
N ALA A 409 -12.60 7.76 -13.71
CA ALA A 409 -12.23 6.36 -13.45
C ALA A 409 -13.46 5.51 -13.10
N PHE A 410 -14.38 6.03 -12.29
CA PHE A 410 -15.64 5.36 -11.97
C PHE A 410 -16.54 5.23 -13.20
N LEU A 411 -16.66 6.29 -14.03
CA LEU A 411 -17.43 6.27 -15.27
C LEU A 411 -16.94 5.19 -16.24
N PHE A 412 -15.62 5.02 -16.38
CA PHE A 412 -15.05 3.93 -17.16
C PHE A 412 -15.47 2.55 -16.62
N ARG A 413 -15.51 2.37 -15.30
CA ARG A 413 -15.94 1.12 -14.68
C ARG A 413 -17.39 0.76 -15.00
N VAL A 414 -18.29 1.75 -15.05
CA VAL A 414 -19.73 1.53 -15.26
C VAL A 414 -20.18 1.61 -16.72
N THR A 415 -19.46 2.33 -17.58
CA THR A 415 -19.83 2.54 -18.99
C THR A 415 -18.87 1.90 -19.98
N HIS A 416 -17.71 1.43 -19.52
CA HIS A 416 -16.56 1.07 -20.36
C HIS A 416 -16.04 2.21 -21.26
N GLN A 417 -16.49 3.44 -21.04
CA GLN A 417 -16.01 4.61 -21.76
C GLN A 417 -15.07 5.43 -20.90
N SER A 418 -13.79 5.45 -21.29
CA SER A 418 -12.73 6.18 -20.59
C SER A 418 -12.59 7.64 -21.06
N THR A 419 -13.23 7.98 -22.18
CA THR A 419 -13.14 9.30 -22.82
C THR A 419 -14.33 10.18 -22.46
N VAL A 420 -14.14 11.49 -22.57
CA VAL A 420 -15.23 12.47 -22.57
C VAL A 420 -15.51 12.92 -24.01
N PRO A 421 -16.74 13.34 -24.34
CA PRO A 421 -17.93 13.40 -23.49
C PRO A 421 -18.47 12.01 -23.12
N ASN A 422 -19.14 11.89 -21.97
CA ASN A 422 -19.92 10.71 -21.60
C ASN A 422 -21.33 11.17 -21.21
N LEU A 423 -22.31 10.88 -22.06
CA LEU A 423 -23.69 11.37 -21.95
C LEU A 423 -24.61 10.30 -21.34
N PHE A 424 -25.48 10.71 -20.41
CA PHE A 424 -26.53 9.89 -19.85
C PHE A 424 -27.91 10.50 -20.10
N ILE A 425 -28.86 9.66 -20.51
CA ILE A 425 -30.28 10.01 -20.64
C ILE A 425 -31.07 9.05 -19.76
N LYS A 426 -31.81 9.55 -18.77
CA LYS A 426 -32.58 8.74 -17.79
C LYS A 426 -31.74 7.61 -17.19
N ALA A 427 -30.58 7.96 -16.62
CA ALA A 427 -29.60 7.04 -16.03
C ALA A 427 -29.02 5.97 -16.96
N LYS A 428 -29.36 5.96 -18.27
CA LYS A 428 -28.76 5.06 -19.25
C LYS A 428 -27.62 5.77 -19.99
N SER A 429 -26.47 5.11 -20.06
CA SER A 429 -25.33 5.58 -20.84
C SER A 429 -25.71 5.62 -22.33
N VAL A 430 -25.43 6.75 -22.96
CA VAL A 430 -25.54 6.94 -24.41
C VAL A 430 -24.18 6.68 -25.08
N GLY A 431 -23.10 7.07 -24.42
CA GLY A 431 -21.75 6.97 -24.95
C GLY A 431 -21.11 8.34 -25.23
N GLY A 432 -20.20 8.33 -26.20
CA GLY A 432 -19.38 9.46 -26.59
C GLY A 432 -20.01 10.38 -27.62
N ASN A 433 -19.21 11.33 -28.10
CA ASN A 433 -19.67 12.26 -29.14
C ASN A 433 -20.13 11.51 -30.39
N ASP A 434 -19.40 10.46 -30.81
CA ASP A 434 -19.74 9.74 -32.04
C ASP A 434 -21.10 9.04 -31.93
N ASP A 435 -21.40 8.44 -30.76
CA ASP A 435 -22.70 7.85 -30.43
C ASP A 435 -23.81 8.90 -30.46
N VAL A 436 -23.57 10.07 -29.85
CA VAL A 436 -24.52 11.19 -29.86
C VAL A 436 -24.79 11.68 -31.28
N GLN A 437 -23.74 11.87 -32.09
CA GLN A 437 -23.89 12.32 -33.49
C GLN A 437 -24.60 11.26 -34.34
N ALA A 438 -24.34 9.97 -34.12
CA ALA A 438 -25.03 8.88 -34.81
C ALA A 438 -26.53 8.86 -34.47
N LEU A 439 -26.88 8.95 -33.18
CA LEU A 439 -28.28 9.01 -32.73
C LEU A 439 -29.00 10.28 -33.18
N HIS A 440 -28.27 11.40 -33.30
CA HIS A 440 -28.84 12.62 -33.85
C HIS A 440 -29.19 12.46 -35.33
N ARG A 441 -28.29 11.88 -36.14
CA ARG A 441 -28.54 11.60 -37.56
C ARG A 441 -29.68 10.62 -37.79
N SER A 442 -29.87 9.63 -36.91
CA SER A 442 -30.98 8.67 -37.02
C SER A 442 -32.31 9.22 -36.51
N GLY A 443 -32.33 10.39 -35.88
CA GLY A 443 -33.50 10.96 -35.21
C GLY A 443 -33.81 10.35 -33.84
N GLU A 444 -33.15 9.24 -33.47
CA GLU A 444 -33.40 8.53 -32.21
C GLU A 444 -33.02 9.36 -30.98
N LEU A 445 -32.04 10.27 -31.10
CA LEU A 445 -31.65 11.15 -30.01
C LEU A 445 -32.83 12.03 -29.55
N VAL A 446 -33.59 12.60 -30.50
CA VAL A 446 -34.75 13.45 -30.22
C VAL A 446 -35.82 12.65 -29.50
N GLU A 447 -36.10 11.44 -29.96
CA GLU A 447 -37.06 10.53 -29.33
C GLU A 447 -36.67 10.19 -27.89
N ARG A 448 -35.40 9.89 -27.64
CA ARG A 448 -34.88 9.61 -26.29
C ARG A 448 -34.98 10.83 -25.38
N LEU A 449 -34.67 12.03 -25.89
CA LEU A 449 -34.75 13.28 -25.13
C LEU A 449 -36.20 13.66 -24.77
N LYS A 450 -37.15 13.51 -25.70
CA LYS A 450 -38.59 13.72 -25.44
C LYS A 450 -39.12 12.73 -24.41
N LYS A 451 -38.81 11.43 -24.57
CA LYS A 451 -39.16 10.40 -23.56
C LYS A 451 -38.56 10.69 -22.20
N ALA A 452 -37.37 11.30 -22.16
CA ALA A 452 -36.73 11.73 -20.93
C ALA A 452 -37.33 13.02 -20.32
N ARG A 453 -38.21 13.73 -21.04
CA ARG A 453 -38.66 15.09 -20.72
C ARG A 453 -37.49 16.08 -20.59
N ALA A 454 -36.46 15.89 -21.42
CA ALA A 454 -35.31 16.78 -21.48
C ALA A 454 -35.50 17.91 -22.52
N ILE A 455 -36.48 17.74 -23.41
CA ILE A 455 -36.96 18.68 -24.43
C ILE A 455 -38.48 18.49 -24.58
N ASP A 456 -39.16 19.50 -25.14
CA ASP A 456 -40.62 19.55 -25.31
C ASP A 456 -41.16 18.65 -26.45
#